data_AF-A0A7C1IZ29-F1
#
_entry.id   AF-A0A7C1IZ29-F1
#
_cell.length_a   1.000
_cell.length_b   1.000
_cell.length_c   1.000
_cell.angle_alpha   90.00
_cell.angle_beta   90.00
_cell.angle_gamma   90.00
#
_symmetry.space_group_name_H-M   'P 1'
#
loop_
_entity.id
_entity.type
_entity.pdbx_description
1 polymer ?
#
loop_
_entity_poly.entity_id
_entity_poly.type
_entity_poly.pdbx_seq_one_letter_code
_entity_poly.pdbx_strand_id
1 'polypeptide(L)'
;MDYAIHLYVPKTGTLTPKMVEWLYQNGQSVDQPEIFWPVRKIIPRKLGRILYNFDKSLIPKPAPNQDVEFAYPMEQLGLRLYLHERGVIIGFLYMGGGLARITLGIVYTYIRFLYENAGFWSYDPQLNVISYADDFQSIDETAQLMDELLPKMLSG
;
A
#
# COMPACT_ATOMS: atom_id res chain seq x y z
N MET A 1 -7.33 -5.36 -13.60
CA MET A 1 -5.92 -4.96 -13.36
C MET A 1 -5.88 -4.38 -11.95
N ASP A 2 -4.84 -4.68 -11.19
CA ASP A 2 -4.76 -4.29 -9.78
C ASP A 2 -4.02 -2.95 -9.66
N TYR A 3 -4.60 -1.99 -8.95
CA TYR A 3 -3.91 -0.81 -8.43
C TYR A 3 -3.20 -1.19 -7.13
N ALA A 4 -2.03 -0.61 -6.86
CA ALA A 4 -1.25 -0.96 -5.67
C ALA A 4 -0.50 0.25 -5.12
N ILE A 5 -0.71 0.56 -3.84
CA ILE A 5 0.06 1.58 -3.13
C ILE A 5 1.04 0.88 -2.19
N HIS A 6 2.30 1.28 -2.27
CA HIS A 6 3.38 0.71 -1.47
C HIS A 6 3.64 1.58 -0.25
N LEU A 7 3.75 0.96 0.92
CA LEU A 7 3.95 1.62 2.19
C LEU A 7 5.28 1.18 2.81
N TYR A 8 6.11 2.14 3.17
CA TYR A 8 7.44 1.90 3.72
C TYR A 8 7.68 2.71 5.00
N VAL A 9 8.51 2.19 5.91
CA VAL A 9 8.99 2.96 7.08
C VAL A 9 10.47 3.29 6.89
N PRO A 10 10.84 4.52 6.46
CA PRO A 10 12.22 4.89 6.22
C PRO A 10 13.05 4.87 7.50
N LYS A 11 14.31 4.42 7.43
CA LYS A 11 15.25 4.49 8.58
C LYS A 11 15.59 5.94 8.95
N THR A 12 15.61 6.83 7.97
CA THR A 12 15.93 8.26 8.10
C THR A 12 14.74 9.13 8.56
N GLY A 13 13.53 8.56 8.63
CA GLY A 13 12.29 9.30 8.91
C GLY A 13 11.58 9.88 7.68
N THR A 14 12.26 9.94 6.53
CA THR A 14 11.70 10.47 5.27
C THR A 14 11.94 9.50 4.12
N LEU A 15 10.91 9.23 3.30
CA LEU A 15 11.05 8.41 2.10
C LEU A 15 11.52 9.28 0.94
N THR A 16 12.54 8.83 0.21
CA THR A 16 13.10 9.59 -0.92
C THR A 16 13.03 8.78 -2.21
N PRO A 17 13.03 9.43 -3.39
CA PRO A 17 13.01 8.72 -4.67
C PRO A 17 14.15 7.69 -4.83
N LYS A 18 15.36 8.03 -4.36
CA LYS A 18 16.51 7.10 -4.41
C LYS A 18 16.31 5.86 -3.55
N MET A 19 15.62 6.00 -2.41
CA MET A 19 15.29 4.85 -1.55
C MET A 19 14.26 3.95 -2.25
N VAL A 20 13.24 4.55 -2.88
CA VAL A 20 12.24 3.81 -3.67
C VAL A 20 12.93 3.07 -4.82
N GLU A 21 13.76 3.76 -5.60
CA GLU A 21 14.54 3.14 -6.69
C GLU A 21 15.37 1.95 -6.20
N TRP A 22 16.07 2.12 -5.07
CA TRP A 22 16.83 1.02 -4.45
C TRP A 22 15.92 -0.16 -4.09
N LEU A 23 14.73 0.09 -3.54
CA LEU A 23 13.76 -0.95 -3.18
C LEU A 23 13.20 -1.68 -4.40
N TYR A 24 13.00 -1.01 -5.52
CA TYR A 24 12.60 -1.69 -6.77
C TYR A 24 13.72 -2.58 -7.32
N GLN A 25 14.97 -2.11 -7.24
CA GLN A 25 16.13 -2.86 -7.73
C GLN A 25 16.50 -4.04 -6.83
N ASN A 26 16.33 -3.91 -5.51
CA ASN A 26 16.88 -4.84 -4.53
C ASN A 26 15.84 -5.47 -3.59
N GLY A 27 14.57 -5.08 -3.67
CA GLY A 27 13.53 -5.45 -2.71
C GLY A 27 13.22 -6.94 -2.63
N GLN A 28 13.58 -7.70 -3.67
CA GLN A 28 13.46 -9.16 -3.72
C GLN A 28 14.75 -9.90 -3.37
N SER A 29 15.86 -9.18 -3.15
CA SER A 29 17.14 -9.81 -2.85
C SER A 29 17.14 -10.41 -1.44
N VAL A 30 17.59 -11.66 -1.35
CA VAL A 30 17.77 -12.38 -0.07
C VAL A 30 19.16 -12.19 0.53
N ASP A 31 20.10 -11.65 -0.25
CA ASP A 31 21.52 -11.58 0.11
C ASP A 31 21.96 -10.18 0.59
N GLN A 32 21.08 -9.17 0.52
CA GLN A 32 21.41 -7.81 0.91
C GLN A 32 21.52 -7.67 2.44
N PRO A 33 22.70 -7.28 2.99
CA PRO A 33 22.85 -7.06 4.42
C PRO A 33 21.88 -6.00 4.97
N GLU A 34 21.37 -6.21 6.18
CA GLU A 34 20.34 -5.36 6.79
C GLU A 34 20.73 -3.87 6.84
N ILE A 35 22.02 -3.55 7.00
CA ILE A 35 22.51 -2.16 7.07
C ILE A 35 22.21 -1.35 5.80
N PHE A 36 22.15 -2.00 4.63
CA PHE A 36 21.93 -1.32 3.35
C PHE A 36 20.46 -1.09 3.02
N TRP A 37 19.54 -1.76 3.72
CA TRP A 37 18.12 -1.53 3.52
C TRP A 37 17.74 -0.10 3.94
N PRO A 38 17.13 0.71 3.06
CA PRO A 38 16.75 2.08 3.40
C PRO A 38 15.54 2.15 4.34
N VAL A 39 14.80 1.05 4.48
CA VAL A 39 13.57 0.94 5.28
C VAL A 39 13.78 0.03 6.48
N ARG A 40 13.04 0.27 7.55
CA ARG A 40 13.07 -0.56 8.76
C ARG A 40 12.49 -1.94 8.43
N LYS A 41 13.11 -2.97 8.99
CA LYS A 41 12.51 -4.30 9.01
C LYS A 41 11.26 -4.29 9.90
N ILE A 42 10.13 -4.72 9.37
CA ILE A 42 8.89 -4.89 10.12
C ILE A 42 8.66 -6.35 10.48
N ILE A 43 7.84 -6.59 11.51
CA ILE A 43 7.40 -7.93 11.92
C ILE A 43 5.95 -8.08 11.43
N PRO A 44 5.68 -8.75 10.28
CA PRO A 44 4.35 -8.74 9.65
C PRO A 44 3.23 -9.20 10.58
N ARG A 45 3.47 -10.25 11.38
CA ARG A 45 2.50 -10.75 12.36
C ARG A 45 2.15 -9.75 13.46
N LYS A 46 3.13 -8.96 13.92
CA LYS A 46 2.89 -7.94 14.96
C LYS A 46 2.08 -6.79 14.37
N LEU A 47 2.45 -6.32 13.18
CA LEU A 47 1.71 -5.28 12.48
C LEU A 47 0.29 -5.74 12.10
N GLY A 48 0.14 -6.99 11.66
CA GLY A 48 -1.16 -7.57 11.32
C GLY A 48 -2.10 -7.66 12.51
N ARG A 49 -1.59 -7.94 13.72
CA ARG A 49 -2.40 -7.84 14.95
C ARG A 49 -2.87 -6.42 15.24
N ILE A 50 -2.03 -5.42 14.99
CA ILE A 50 -2.39 -4.01 15.16
C ILE A 50 -3.48 -3.63 14.16
N LEU A 51 -3.32 -3.98 12.89
CA LEU A 51 -4.34 -3.75 11.85
C LEU A 51 -5.66 -4.47 12.16
N TYR A 52 -5.60 -5.74 12.57
CA TYR A 52 -6.81 -6.50 12.93
C TYR A 52 -7.49 -5.96 14.20
N ASN A 53 -6.76 -5.25 15.07
CA ASN A 53 -7.36 -4.56 16.22
C ASN A 53 -8.02 -3.25 15.82
N PHE A 54 -7.43 -2.55 14.85
CA PHE A 54 -8.02 -1.36 14.26
C PHE A 54 -9.30 -1.68 13.48
N ASP A 55 -9.26 -2.70 12.63
CA ASP A 55 -10.40 -3.14 11.83
C ASP A 55 -10.63 -4.65 11.97
N LYS A 56 -11.67 -4.99 12.72
CA LYS A 56 -12.08 -6.38 12.99
C LYS A 56 -12.77 -7.06 11.81
N SER A 57 -13.15 -6.30 10.79
CA SER A 57 -13.82 -6.82 9.60
C SER A 57 -12.86 -7.45 8.59
N LEU A 58 -11.56 -7.15 8.71
CA LEU A 58 -10.51 -7.72 7.87
C LEU A 58 -10.47 -9.25 7.96
N ILE A 59 -10.45 -9.90 6.81
CA ILE A 59 -10.43 -11.36 6.68
C ILE A 59 -8.98 -11.81 6.47
N PRO A 60 -8.34 -12.52 7.42
CA PRO A 60 -6.99 -13.03 7.23
C PRO A 60 -6.94 -14.04 6.07
N LYS A 61 -5.92 -13.94 5.24
CA LYS A 61 -5.65 -14.87 4.14
C LYS A 61 -4.24 -15.47 4.30
N PRO A 62 -4.03 -16.71 3.82
CA PRO A 62 -2.70 -17.28 3.74
C PRO A 62 -1.80 -16.44 2.82
N ALA A 63 -0.58 -16.14 3.27
CA ALA A 63 0.47 -15.49 2.50
C ALA A 63 1.73 -16.35 2.54
N PRO A 64 2.62 -16.26 1.53
CA PRO A 64 3.88 -17.01 1.52
C PRO A 64 4.79 -16.62 2.69
N ASN A 65 5.68 -17.54 3.08
CA ASN A 65 6.71 -17.31 4.10
C ASN A 65 6.14 -16.90 5.49
N GLN A 66 6.60 -15.77 6.03
CA GLN A 66 6.14 -15.19 7.30
C GLN A 66 5.27 -13.94 7.09
N ASP A 67 4.87 -13.69 5.85
CA ASP A 67 4.05 -12.55 5.48
C ASP A 67 2.61 -12.75 5.95
N VAL A 68 1.82 -11.68 5.92
CA VAL A 68 0.42 -11.68 6.35
C VAL A 68 -0.40 -10.97 5.29
N GLU A 69 -1.51 -11.56 4.87
CA GLU A 69 -2.46 -10.90 3.97
C GLU A 69 -3.81 -10.74 4.66
N PHE A 70 -4.46 -9.61 4.45
CA PHE A 70 -5.86 -9.38 4.77
C PHE A 70 -6.64 -9.02 3.52
N ALA A 71 -7.84 -9.58 3.38
CA ALA A 71 -8.84 -9.11 2.43
C ALA A 71 -9.88 -8.25 3.15
N TYR A 72 -10.32 -7.17 2.50
CA TYR A 72 -11.49 -6.42 2.93
C TYR A 72 -12.76 -7.25 2.66
N PRO A 73 -13.78 -7.21 3.53
CA PRO A 73 -14.95 -8.08 3.42
C PRO A 73 -15.81 -7.87 2.17
N MET A 74 -15.66 -6.74 1.46
CA MET A 74 -16.34 -6.46 0.20
C MET A 74 -15.48 -6.92 -0.99
N GLU A 75 -15.69 -8.16 -1.44
CA GLU A 75 -14.90 -8.78 -2.51
C GLU A 75 -14.89 -7.97 -3.81
N GLN A 76 -15.97 -7.24 -4.10
CA GLN A 76 -16.08 -6.40 -5.30
C GLN A 76 -15.00 -5.32 -5.37
N LEU A 77 -14.48 -4.87 -4.23
CA LEU A 77 -13.39 -3.88 -4.19
C LEU A 77 -12.03 -4.49 -4.52
N GLY A 78 -11.90 -5.81 -4.34
CA GLY A 78 -10.64 -6.53 -4.39
C GLY A 78 -9.56 -5.96 -3.46
N LEU A 79 -9.98 -5.24 -2.41
CA LEU A 79 -9.07 -4.55 -1.51
C LEU A 79 -8.33 -5.58 -0.62
N ARG A 80 -7.01 -5.55 -0.68
CA ARG A 80 -6.11 -6.42 0.07
C ARG A 80 -4.98 -5.62 0.71
N LEU A 81 -4.59 -6.02 1.92
CA LEU A 81 -3.41 -5.51 2.62
C LEU A 81 -2.40 -6.66 2.74
N TYR A 82 -1.32 -6.57 1.98
CA TYR A 82 -0.23 -7.53 2.03
C TYR A 82 0.93 -6.97 2.86
N LEU A 83 1.24 -7.62 3.98
CA LEU A 83 2.29 -7.22 4.92
C LEU A 83 3.48 -8.15 4.77
N HIS A 84 4.65 -7.59 4.49
CA HIS A 84 5.91 -8.33 4.38
C HIS A 84 7.01 -7.64 5.16
N GLU A 85 8.18 -8.26 5.33
CA GLU A 85 9.23 -7.74 6.21
C GLU A 85 9.75 -6.33 5.87
N ARG A 86 9.46 -5.81 4.68
CA ARG A 86 9.96 -4.52 4.19
C ARG A 86 8.89 -3.44 4.03
N GLY A 87 7.62 -3.78 4.18
CA GLY A 87 6.55 -2.81 3.94
C GLY A 87 5.16 -3.44 3.91
N VAL A 88 4.19 -2.62 3.53
CA VAL A 88 2.81 -3.03 3.28
C VAL A 88 2.45 -2.65 1.84
N ILE A 89 1.75 -3.52 1.14
CA ILE A 89 1.19 -3.24 -0.18
C ILE A 89 -0.33 -3.26 -0.03
N ILE A 90 -0.98 -2.13 -0.31
CA ILE A 90 -2.44 -2.05 -0.39
C ILE A 90 -2.83 -2.19 -1.85
N GLY A 91 -3.39 -3.35 -2.21
CA GLY A 91 -3.88 -3.63 -3.56
C GLY A 91 -5.41 -3.49 -3.63
N PHE A 92 -5.93 -3.03 -4.76
CA PHE A 92 -7.38 -2.94 -5.01
C PHE A 92 -7.66 -2.86 -6.52
N LEU A 93 -8.91 -3.04 -6.94
CA LEU A 93 -9.26 -3.00 -8.36
C LEU A 93 -9.32 -1.57 -8.90
N TYR A 94 -8.95 -1.41 -10.17
CA TYR A 94 -9.29 -0.20 -10.92
C TYR A 94 -10.82 -0.05 -11.02
N MET A 95 -11.32 1.13 -10.64
CA MET A 95 -12.75 1.45 -10.57
C MET A 95 -12.97 2.88 -11.03
N GLY A 96 -14.15 3.16 -11.58
CA GLY A 96 -14.55 4.51 -11.99
C GLY A 96 -15.66 5.11 -11.12
N GLY A 97 -15.84 6.43 -11.23
CA GLY A 97 -16.91 7.20 -10.63
C GLY A 97 -16.93 7.17 -9.10
N GLY A 98 -18.14 7.16 -8.52
CA GLY A 98 -18.31 7.19 -7.07
C GLY A 98 -17.67 6.01 -6.33
N LEU A 99 -17.56 4.84 -6.99
CA LEU A 99 -16.95 3.66 -6.40
C LEU A 99 -15.43 3.84 -6.24
N ALA A 100 -14.77 4.49 -7.20
CA ALA A 100 -13.34 4.83 -7.09
C ALA A 100 -13.07 5.66 -5.82
N ARG A 101 -13.88 6.70 -5.59
CA ARG A 101 -13.77 7.57 -4.42
C ARG A 101 -14.00 6.84 -3.11
N ILE A 102 -14.99 5.94 -3.05
CA ILE A 102 -15.25 5.12 -1.86
C ILE A 102 -14.06 4.19 -1.58
N THR A 103 -13.59 3.47 -2.59
CA THR A 103 -12.45 2.57 -2.47
C THR A 103 -11.20 3.32 -2.00
N LEU A 104 -10.90 4.46 -2.62
CA LEU A 104 -9.78 5.31 -2.21
C LEU A 104 -9.96 5.82 -0.78
N GLY A 105 -11.15 6.25 -0.37
CA GLY A 105 -11.42 6.64 1.01
C GLY A 105 -11.09 5.54 2.03
N ILE A 106 -11.41 4.28 1.71
CA ILE A 106 -11.05 3.13 2.55
C ILE A 106 -9.52 2.91 2.54
N VAL A 107 -8.89 2.93 1.36
CA VAL A 107 -7.43 2.76 1.21
C VAL A 107 -6.68 3.82 2.04
N TYR A 108 -7.03 5.09 1.88
CA TYR A 108 -6.39 6.20 2.60
C TYR A 108 -6.65 6.14 4.10
N THR A 109 -7.76 5.56 4.55
CA THR A 109 -7.98 5.30 5.98
C THR A 109 -6.90 4.37 6.57
N TYR A 110 -6.53 3.31 5.86
CA TYR A 110 -5.44 2.42 6.32
C TYR A 110 -4.06 3.07 6.20
N ILE A 111 -3.80 3.82 5.12
CA ILE A 111 -2.55 4.57 4.95
C ILE A 111 -2.38 5.53 6.13
N ARG A 112 -3.43 6.31 6.45
CA ARG A 112 -3.43 7.25 7.55
C ARG A 112 -3.18 6.56 8.89
N PHE A 113 -3.90 5.48 9.16
CA PHE A 113 -3.70 4.71 10.39
C PHE A 113 -2.26 4.21 10.55
N LEU A 114 -1.69 3.62 9.49
CA LEU A 114 -0.32 3.10 9.48
C LEU A 114 0.72 4.22 9.62
N TYR A 115 0.47 5.36 9.00
CA TYR A 115 1.26 6.56 9.18
C TYR A 115 1.30 6.98 10.65
N GLU A 116 0.14 7.18 11.29
CA GLU A 116 0.06 7.71 12.66
C GLU A 116 0.67 6.76 13.69
N ASN A 117 0.52 5.45 13.48
CA ASN A 117 0.92 4.45 14.47
C ASN A 117 2.32 3.87 14.26
N ALA A 118 2.86 3.97 13.04
CA ALA A 118 4.13 3.31 12.70
C ALA A 118 5.05 4.12 11.77
N GLY A 119 4.67 5.36 11.40
CA GLY A 119 5.52 6.26 10.61
C GLY A 119 5.69 5.81 9.16
N PHE A 120 4.67 5.16 8.59
CA PHE A 120 4.67 4.76 7.19
C PHE A 120 4.56 5.97 6.26
N TRP A 121 5.30 5.89 5.16
CA TRP A 121 5.20 6.74 3.98
C TRP A 121 4.56 5.94 2.85
N SER A 122 3.75 6.59 2.02
CA SER A 122 3.21 5.97 0.82
C SER A 122 4.02 6.34 -0.42
N TYR A 123 4.11 5.37 -1.32
CA TYR A 123 4.56 5.54 -2.68
C TYR A 123 3.49 4.95 -3.60
N ASP A 124 3.03 5.77 -4.53
CA ASP A 124 2.13 5.40 -5.60
C ASP A 124 2.96 5.16 -6.89
N PRO A 125 3.15 3.90 -7.31
CA PRO A 125 3.92 3.57 -8.50
C PRO A 125 3.28 4.06 -9.81
N GLN A 126 1.95 4.14 -9.87
CA GLN A 126 1.20 4.51 -11.06
C GLN A 126 1.27 6.03 -11.29
N LEU A 127 1.24 6.83 -10.22
CA LEU A 127 1.40 8.28 -10.27
C LEU A 127 2.85 8.75 -10.09
N ASN A 128 3.74 7.87 -9.65
CA ASN A 128 5.11 8.17 -9.24
C ASN A 128 5.18 9.27 -8.15
N VAL A 129 4.29 9.16 -7.16
CA VAL A 129 4.15 10.13 -6.06
C VAL A 129 4.58 9.50 -4.74
N ILE A 130 5.36 10.24 -3.94
CA ILE A 130 5.69 9.89 -2.56
C ILE A 130 4.91 10.84 -1.66
N SER A 131 4.13 10.31 -0.72
CA SER A 131 3.33 11.11 0.21
C SER A 131 3.56 10.72 1.65
N TYR A 132 3.46 11.72 2.53
CA TYR A 132 3.49 11.59 3.98
C TYR A 132 2.14 12.00 4.54
N ALA A 133 1.64 11.22 5.50
CA ALA A 133 0.48 11.55 6.33
C ALA A 133 -0.88 11.54 5.65
N ASP A 134 -1.08 12.32 4.59
CA ASP A 134 -2.31 12.48 3.82
C ASP A 134 -2.01 13.52 2.74
N ASP A 135 -2.14 13.16 1.48
CA ASP A 135 -2.32 14.17 0.45
C ASP A 135 -3.74 14.00 -0.08
N PHE A 136 -4.74 14.67 0.51
CA PHE A 136 -6.13 14.53 0.03
C PHE A 136 -6.27 14.89 -1.45
N GLN A 137 -5.34 15.70 -2.01
CA GLN A 137 -5.22 15.94 -3.46
C GLN A 137 -5.02 14.64 -4.23
N SER A 138 -4.26 13.69 -3.69
CA SER A 138 -4.01 12.40 -4.32
C SER A 138 -5.27 11.54 -4.46
N ILE A 139 -6.32 11.69 -3.63
CA ILE A 139 -7.57 10.93 -3.82
C ILE A 139 -8.28 11.36 -5.10
N ASP A 140 -8.45 12.68 -5.30
CA ASP A 140 -9.14 13.20 -6.47
C ASP A 140 -8.30 12.99 -7.74
N GLU A 141 -6.98 13.18 -7.67
CA GLU A 141 -6.05 12.89 -8.78
C GLU A 141 -6.04 11.40 -9.14
N THR A 142 -6.00 10.51 -8.14
CA THR A 142 -6.06 9.07 -8.38
C THR A 142 -7.40 8.65 -8.95
N ALA A 143 -8.51 9.20 -8.42
CA ALA A 143 -9.84 8.92 -8.94
C ALA A 143 -9.97 9.37 -10.41
N GLN A 144 -9.46 10.56 -10.73
CA GLN A 144 -9.45 11.07 -12.09
C GLN A 144 -8.57 10.20 -13.01
N LEU A 145 -7.38 9.79 -12.57
CA LEU A 145 -6.54 8.86 -13.32
C LEU A 145 -7.28 7.55 -13.61
N MET A 146 -7.97 7.00 -12.62
CA MET A 146 -8.76 5.77 -12.81
C MET A 146 -9.90 5.97 -13.80
N ASP A 147 -10.63 7.09 -13.71
CA ASP A 147 -11.70 7.44 -14.64
C ASP A 147 -11.20 7.62 -16.08
N GLU A 148 -9.99 8.14 -16.27
CA GLU A 148 -9.37 8.31 -17.59
C GLU A 148 -8.84 6.99 -18.19
N LEU A 149 -8.34 6.09 -17.35
CA LEU A 149 -7.75 4.83 -17.78
C LEU A 149 -8.80 3.73 -17.99
N LEU A 150 -9.87 3.69 -17.18
CA LEU A 150 -10.88 2.63 -17.24
C LEU A 150 -11.47 2.43 -18.65
N PRO A 151 -11.88 3.48 -19.38
CA PRO A 151 -12.45 3.34 -20.72
C PRO A 151 -11.46 2.72 -21.70
N LYS A 152 -10.18 3.17 -21.65
CA LYS A 152 -9.09 2.67 -22.50
C LYS A 152 -8.80 1.19 -22.23
N MET A 153 -8.99 0.75 -21.00
CA MET A 153 -8.78 -0.64 -20.57
C MET A 153 -9.95 -1.56 -20.93
N LEU A 154 -11.18 -1.03 -20.99
CA LEU A 154 -12.37 -1.77 -21.40
C LEU A 154 -12.50 -1.87 -22.93
N SER A 155 -11.92 -0.93 -23.67
CA SER A 155 -11.88 -0.92 -25.13
C SER A 155 -10.76 -1.75 -25.77
N GLY A 156 -10.08 -2.58 -24.96
CA GLY A 156 -9.04 -3.51 -25.43
C GLY A 156 -9.57 -4.58 -26.36
#